data_AF-A0A2J7PW10-F1
#
_entry.id   AF-A0A2J7PW10-F1
#
_cell.length_a   1.000
_cell.length_b   1.000
_cell.length_c   1.000
_cell.angle_alpha   90.00
_cell.angle_beta   90.00
_cell.angle_gamma   90.00
#
_symmetry.space_group_name_H-M   'P 1'
#
loop_
_entity.id
_entity.type
_entity.pdbx_description
1 polymer ?
#
loop_
_entity_poly.entity_id
_entity_poly.type
_entity_poly.pdbx_seq_one_letter_code
_entity_poly.pdbx_strand_id
1 'polypeptide(L)'
;MYNDQEPIYTSKETDMEQAYVVLRIQKIVFFGTVFLCGVDPPVLKLQKFDSGFSEYVSVVQSCSQGSLSSPHEEDQSDSELVVESFSEDENEDKTSDKEGKVEPVTSVSNNELDSSTAVAPVEIQDLLHRKEELEKKHRKQERHRQRVQAILRDSVVSVEIEVRPHNLVPDTNCFIDYLSQLQIIAQAGPAQQHYYTLMVPLVVLKELEGLARGGKDRDYMPVPCVEPEHAAKVAEAAKMALVFLRSRSPGVRCVTTRGTVVRTSAFAMEEDTEQDERNDDKILTTSLSLCRSSGKDECKPGEPRRLYREVVLLTEDRNLRVKALARHVPVREVPDFMHWAGLG
;
A
#
# COMPACT_ATOMS: atom_id res chain seq x y z
N MET A 1 -27.95 12.36 17.84
CA MET A 1 -29.07 11.76 18.60
C MET A 1 -28.55 10.48 19.22
N TYR A 2 -28.38 10.48 20.54
CA TYR A 2 -28.03 9.28 21.30
C TYR A 2 -29.29 8.39 21.29
N ASN A 3 -29.27 7.28 20.54
CA ASN A 3 -30.34 6.29 20.66
C ASN A 3 -30.01 5.43 21.87
N ASP A 4 -30.72 5.64 22.98
CA ASP A 4 -30.79 4.66 24.06
C ASP A 4 -31.16 3.31 23.41
N GLN A 5 -30.32 2.30 23.63
CA GLN A 5 -30.56 0.99 23.07
C GLN A 5 -31.72 0.35 23.84
N GLU A 6 -32.93 0.46 23.30
CA GLU A 6 -34.08 -0.27 23.84
C GLU A 6 -33.76 -1.79 23.85
N PRO A 7 -33.97 -2.48 24.98
CA PRO A 7 -33.75 -3.91 25.05
C PRO A 7 -34.76 -4.65 24.17
N ILE A 8 -34.27 -5.48 23.26
CA ILE A 8 -35.08 -6.29 22.35
C ILE A 8 -35.05 -7.73 22.82
N TYR A 9 -36.23 -8.33 22.97
CA TYR A 9 -36.41 -9.66 23.53
C TYR A 9 -36.71 -10.68 22.44
N THR A 10 -36.21 -11.91 22.61
CA THR A 10 -36.51 -13.06 21.75
C THR A 10 -36.97 -14.25 22.60
N SER A 11 -37.61 -15.25 21.99
CA SER A 11 -38.00 -16.49 22.67
C SER A 11 -36.79 -17.23 23.22
N LYS A 12 -36.94 -17.92 24.36
CA LYS A 12 -35.90 -18.76 24.96
C LYS A 12 -35.46 -19.93 24.08
N GLU A 13 -36.30 -20.32 23.12
CA GLU A 13 -36.07 -21.42 22.19
C GLU A 13 -35.32 -20.96 20.93
N THR A 14 -35.19 -19.66 20.72
CA THR A 14 -34.51 -19.07 19.56
C THR A 14 -33.01 -19.01 19.81
N ASP A 15 -32.22 -19.42 18.81
CA ASP A 15 -30.78 -19.22 18.81
C ASP A 15 -30.44 -17.73 18.95
N MET A 16 -29.66 -17.40 19.98
CA MET A 16 -29.24 -16.02 20.29
C MET A 16 -28.38 -15.41 19.17
N GLU A 17 -27.57 -16.20 18.48
CA GLU A 17 -26.76 -15.74 17.35
C GLU A 17 -27.66 -15.38 16.17
N GLN A 18 -28.62 -16.24 15.85
CA GLN A 18 -29.59 -15.98 14.80
C GLN A 18 -30.44 -14.74 15.11
N ALA A 19 -30.88 -14.59 16.36
CA ALA A 19 -31.61 -13.41 16.81
C ALA A 19 -30.78 -12.13 16.65
N TYR A 20 -29.48 -12.17 16.97
CA TYR A 20 -28.58 -11.04 16.80
C TYR A 20 -28.39 -10.66 15.33
N VAL A 21 -28.20 -11.65 14.44
CA VAL A 21 -28.07 -11.42 13.00
C VAL A 21 -29.35 -10.83 12.42
N VAL A 22 -30.52 -11.36 12.79
CA VAL A 22 -31.82 -10.83 12.35
C VAL A 22 -31.99 -9.39 12.82
N LEU A 23 -31.66 -9.10 14.08
CA LEU A 23 -31.73 -7.74 14.61
C LEU A 23 -30.81 -6.78 13.85
N ARG A 24 -29.57 -7.21 13.54
CA ARG A 24 -28.63 -6.43 12.75
C ARG A 24 -29.17 -6.14 11.36
N ILE A 25 -29.72 -7.15 10.68
CA ILE A 25 -30.34 -6.99 9.36
C ILE A 25 -31.52 -6.01 9.44
N GLN A 26 -32.40 -6.15 10.44
CA GLN A 26 -33.53 -5.23 10.64
C GLN A 26 -33.08 -3.78 10.81
N LYS A 27 -32.03 -3.53 11.60
CA LYS A 27 -31.46 -2.19 11.77
C LYS A 27 -30.91 -1.62 10.47
N ILE A 28 -30.21 -2.44 9.67
CA ILE A 28 -29.68 -2.03 8.37
C ILE A 28 -30.82 -1.72 7.39
N VAL A 29 -31.84 -2.58 7.34
CA VAL A 29 -33.02 -2.38 6.48
C VAL A 29 -33.76 -1.11 6.88
N PHE A 30 -34.01 -0.91 8.17
CA PHE A 30 -34.63 0.32 8.69
C PHE A 30 -33.82 1.56 8.32
N PHE A 31 -32.51 1.53 8.52
CA PHE A 31 -31.64 2.64 8.13
C PHE A 31 -31.69 2.93 6.62
N GLY A 32 -31.55 1.89 5.78
CA GLY A 32 -31.58 2.06 4.33
C GLY A 32 -32.95 2.54 3.80
N THR A 33 -34.04 2.02 4.35
CA THR A 33 -35.40 2.31 3.85
C THR A 33 -36.03 3.57 4.45
N VAL A 34 -35.76 3.88 5.72
CA VAL A 34 -36.39 5.01 6.42
C VAL A 34 -35.49 6.23 6.42
N PHE A 35 -34.18 6.07 6.69
CA PHE A 35 -33.27 7.20 6.68
C PHE A 35 -32.78 7.50 5.27
N LEU A 36 -32.13 6.57 4.59
CA LEU A 36 -31.50 6.90 3.30
C LEU A 36 -32.51 7.19 2.18
N CYS A 37 -33.70 6.60 2.21
CA CYS A 37 -34.77 6.94 1.25
C CYS A 37 -35.68 8.09 1.74
N GLY A 38 -35.70 8.39 3.04
CA GLY A 38 -36.64 9.35 3.64
C GLY A 38 -36.03 10.72 3.96
N VAL A 39 -34.72 10.91 3.81
CA VAL A 39 -34.06 12.22 3.87
C VAL A 39 -34.33 13.04 2.61
N ASP A 40 -34.36 14.37 2.73
CA ASP A 40 -34.44 15.30 1.61
C ASP A 40 -33.16 16.15 1.54
N PRO A 41 -32.34 16.05 0.48
CA PRO A 41 -32.52 15.21 -0.71
C PRO A 41 -32.27 13.71 -0.43
N PRO A 42 -32.99 12.79 -1.09
CA PRO A 42 -32.85 11.35 -0.85
C PRO A 42 -31.49 10.83 -1.29
N VAL A 43 -30.88 10.00 -0.45
CA VAL A 43 -29.59 9.35 -0.73
C VAL A 43 -29.79 8.11 -1.59
N LEU A 44 -30.82 7.31 -1.29
CA LEU A 44 -31.21 6.11 -2.03
C LEU A 44 -32.62 6.25 -2.60
N LYS A 45 -32.88 5.62 -3.75
CA LYS A 45 -34.22 5.49 -4.34
C LYS A 45 -34.46 4.07 -4.82
N LEU A 46 -35.65 3.55 -4.53
CA LEU A 46 -36.09 2.26 -5.06
C LEU A 46 -36.46 2.41 -6.55
N GLN A 47 -35.67 1.80 -7.42
CA GLN A 47 -35.94 1.67 -8.85
C GLN A 47 -36.67 0.35 -9.10
N LYS A 48 -37.82 0.42 -9.79
CA LYS A 48 -38.58 -0.75 -10.22
C LYS A 48 -38.37 -0.94 -11.71
N PHE A 49 -38.02 -2.15 -12.10
CA PHE A 49 -37.87 -2.53 -13.50
C PHE A 49 -39.13 -3.23 -14.00
N ASP A 50 -39.41 -3.11 -15.30
CA ASP A 50 -40.57 -3.75 -15.94
C ASP A 50 -40.55 -5.28 -15.85
N SER A 51 -39.38 -5.86 -15.54
CA SER A 51 -39.18 -7.29 -15.26
C SER A 51 -39.72 -7.73 -13.90
N GLY A 52 -40.23 -6.81 -13.07
CA GLY A 52 -40.68 -7.08 -11.70
C GLY A 52 -39.56 -7.05 -10.65
N PHE A 53 -38.31 -6.86 -11.06
CA PHE A 53 -37.17 -6.67 -10.15
C PHE A 53 -37.17 -5.25 -9.57
N SER A 54 -36.79 -5.11 -8.30
CA SER A 54 -36.66 -3.80 -7.64
C SER A 54 -35.30 -3.71 -6.96
N GLU A 55 -34.61 -2.58 -7.12
CA GLU A 55 -33.29 -2.34 -6.56
C GLU A 55 -33.18 -0.93 -5.96
N TYR A 56 -32.41 -0.77 -4.89
CA TYR A 56 -32.10 0.53 -4.32
C TYR A 56 -30.85 1.12 -5.00
N VAL A 57 -30.99 2.27 -5.63
CA VAL A 57 -29.91 2.96 -6.36
C VAL A 57 -29.55 4.26 -5.65
N SER A 58 -28.25 4.59 -5.58
CA SER A 58 -27.77 5.88 -5.07
C SER A 58 -28.18 7.01 -5.99
N VAL A 59 -28.79 8.06 -5.43
CA VAL A 59 -29.21 9.27 -6.15
C VAL A 59 -28.24 10.43 -5.90
N VAL A 60 -27.26 10.24 -5.03
CA VAL A 60 -26.22 11.24 -4.78
C VAL A 60 -25.28 11.27 -5.99
N GLN A 61 -25.23 12.41 -6.67
CA GLN A 61 -24.22 12.66 -7.69
C GLN A 61 -22.84 12.60 -7.03
N SER A 62 -22.12 11.54 -7.33
CA SER A 62 -20.68 11.51 -7.08
C SER A 62 -20.06 12.47 -8.10
N CYS A 63 -19.26 13.44 -7.67
CA CYS A 63 -18.51 14.36 -8.56
C CYS A 63 -17.47 13.66 -9.47
N SER A 64 -17.63 12.37 -9.74
CA SER A 64 -16.73 11.52 -10.52
C SER A 64 -17.29 11.14 -11.89
N GLN A 65 -18.15 11.98 -12.47
CA GLN A 65 -18.47 11.91 -13.90
C GLN A 65 -18.30 13.28 -14.54
N GLY A 66 -17.24 13.40 -15.34
CA GLY A 66 -16.99 14.56 -16.17
C GLY A 66 -18.22 14.91 -16.99
N SER A 67 -18.77 16.09 -16.73
CA SER A 67 -19.77 16.72 -17.58
C SER A 67 -19.22 18.08 -17.98
N LEU A 68 -18.63 18.10 -19.17
CA LEU A 68 -18.28 19.29 -19.93
C LEU A 68 -19.55 20.05 -20.30
N SER A 69 -19.71 21.27 -19.77
CA SER A 69 -20.43 22.46 -20.29
C SER A 69 -20.96 23.27 -19.10
N SER A 70 -20.72 24.56 -18.86
CA SER A 70 -20.07 25.67 -19.57
C SER A 70 -19.95 26.88 -18.58
N PRO A 71 -19.70 28.13 -19.02
CA PRO A 71 -18.44 28.91 -18.96
C PRO A 71 -18.40 29.97 -17.84
N HIS A 72 -17.27 30.71 -17.73
CA HIS A 72 -17.00 31.89 -16.88
C HIS A 72 -16.67 31.59 -15.40
N GLU A 73 -15.61 32.08 -14.75
CA GLU A 73 -14.62 33.14 -15.04
C GLU A 73 -13.24 32.79 -14.47
N GLU A 74 -12.26 33.51 -15.01
CA GLU A 74 -10.95 33.85 -14.46
C GLU A 74 -10.90 33.83 -12.92
N ASP A 75 -9.95 33.10 -12.35
CA ASP A 75 -8.83 33.65 -11.59
C ASP A 75 -8.17 32.54 -10.73
N GLN A 76 -6.84 32.67 -10.54
CA GLN A 76 -6.02 31.99 -9.52
C GLN A 76 -5.64 30.51 -9.73
N SER A 77 -4.42 30.29 -10.24
CA SER A 77 -3.25 30.08 -9.35
C SER A 77 -2.13 29.40 -10.14
N ASP A 78 -1.12 30.20 -10.49
CA ASP A 78 0.20 29.73 -10.91
C ASP A 78 0.84 28.95 -9.76
N SER A 79 0.67 27.63 -9.76
CA SER A 79 1.47 26.73 -8.93
C SER A 79 2.81 26.52 -9.62
N GLU A 80 3.72 27.49 -9.47
CA GLU A 80 5.15 27.31 -9.71
C GLU A 80 5.66 26.15 -8.84
N LEU A 81 5.74 24.96 -9.42
CA LEU A 81 6.44 23.82 -8.83
C LEU A 81 7.94 23.99 -9.13
N VAL A 82 8.68 24.40 -8.10
CA VAL A 82 10.14 24.44 -8.10
C VAL A 82 10.67 23.01 -8.26
N VAL A 83 11.14 22.68 -9.46
CA VAL A 83 11.82 21.40 -9.71
C VAL A 83 13.23 21.53 -9.16
N GLU A 84 13.45 21.04 -7.93
CA GLU A 84 14.80 20.91 -7.38
C GLU A 84 15.62 20.00 -8.30
N SER A 85 16.67 20.57 -8.90
CA SER A 85 17.61 19.85 -9.74
C SER A 85 18.43 18.89 -8.89
N PHE A 86 18.05 17.62 -8.85
CA PHE A 86 18.96 16.55 -8.48
C PHE A 86 19.96 16.38 -9.63
N SER A 87 21.17 16.93 -9.48
CA SER A 87 22.29 16.62 -10.35
C SER A 87 22.79 15.22 -10.02
N GLU A 88 22.21 14.21 -10.67
CA GLU A 88 22.79 12.87 -10.76
C GLU A 88 23.94 12.93 -11.77
N ASP A 89 25.16 13.05 -11.25
CA ASP A 89 26.41 12.89 -12.01
C ASP A 89 26.59 11.38 -12.30
N GLU A 90 25.78 10.85 -13.22
CA GLU A 90 26.09 9.57 -13.85
C GLU A 90 26.92 9.82 -15.12
N ASN A 91 28.22 9.66 -14.92
CA ASN A 91 29.19 9.40 -15.96
C ASN A 91 28.78 8.14 -16.71
N GLU A 92 28.36 8.26 -17.97
CA GLU A 92 28.60 7.26 -19.02
C GLU A 92 28.09 7.79 -20.36
N ASP A 93 29.01 8.34 -21.17
CA ASP A 93 29.04 7.97 -22.59
C ASP A 93 30.45 8.19 -23.15
N LYS A 94 31.25 7.12 -23.10
CA LYS A 94 32.42 6.96 -23.96
C LYS A 94 31.94 6.26 -25.22
N THR A 95 31.72 7.01 -26.28
CA THR A 95 31.86 6.48 -27.63
C THR A 95 32.67 7.44 -28.49
N SER A 96 33.86 6.95 -28.82
CA SER A 96 34.73 7.35 -29.91
C SER A 96 33.97 7.62 -31.20
N ASP A 97 34.36 8.66 -31.93
CA ASP A 97 34.68 8.49 -33.34
C ASP A 97 35.72 9.52 -33.83
N LYS A 98 36.59 9.01 -34.69
CA LYS A 98 37.82 9.59 -35.19
C LYS A 98 37.61 10.42 -36.46
N GLU A 99 38.59 11.30 -36.68
CA GLU A 99 39.16 11.73 -37.97
C GLU A 99 38.44 12.78 -38.83
N GLY A 100 39.24 13.78 -39.24
CA GLY A 100 38.86 14.77 -40.24
C GLY A 100 39.82 15.97 -40.34
N LYS A 101 41.14 15.72 -40.47
CA LYS A 101 42.14 16.76 -40.79
C LYS A 101 42.00 17.16 -42.26
N VAL A 102 41.60 18.39 -42.57
CA VAL A 102 41.88 19.05 -43.86
C VAL A 102 42.00 20.57 -43.66
N GLU A 103 43.20 21.12 -43.81
CA GLU A 103 43.37 22.52 -44.21
C GLU A 103 43.13 22.66 -45.71
N PRO A 104 42.83 23.88 -46.19
CA PRO A 104 43.82 24.48 -47.10
C PRO A 104 44.08 25.98 -46.85
N VAL A 105 45.39 26.29 -46.76
CA VAL A 105 46.13 27.40 -47.41
C VAL A 105 45.39 28.01 -48.63
N THR A 106 45.39 29.32 -48.94
CA THR A 106 46.54 30.19 -49.28
C THR A 106 46.09 31.64 -49.57
N SER A 107 46.87 32.63 -49.11
CA SER A 107 47.26 33.93 -49.74
C SER A 107 46.29 34.75 -50.61
N VAL A 108 46.20 36.08 -50.39
CA VAL A 108 46.89 37.16 -51.16
C VAL A 108 46.64 38.55 -50.52
N SER A 109 47.70 39.35 -50.58
CA SER A 109 48.03 40.72 -50.19
C SER A 109 47.04 41.90 -50.30
N ASN A 110 47.33 42.89 -49.43
CA ASN A 110 47.29 44.36 -49.54
C ASN A 110 45.95 45.09 -49.76
N ASN A 111 45.53 45.87 -48.77
CA ASN A 111 45.64 47.34 -48.83
C ASN A 111 45.39 48.01 -47.47
N GLU A 112 46.05 49.15 -47.31
CA GLU A 112 46.18 49.99 -46.13
C GLU A 112 44.87 50.65 -45.67
N LEU A 113 44.93 51.18 -44.43
CA LEU A 113 44.10 52.25 -43.86
C LEU A 113 42.72 51.85 -43.33
N ASP A 114 42.55 51.71 -42.02
CA ASP A 114 42.05 52.80 -41.17
C ASP A 114 41.94 52.35 -39.69
N SER A 115 42.07 53.35 -38.83
CA SER A 115 41.99 53.35 -37.38
C SER A 115 40.67 52.81 -36.84
N SER A 116 40.78 52.11 -35.69
CA SER A 116 39.71 51.72 -34.75
C SER A 116 38.79 50.55 -35.13
N THR A 117 38.67 49.59 -34.21
CA THR A 117 37.67 48.48 -34.09
C THR A 117 38.24 47.06 -34.29
N ALA A 118 39.14 46.63 -33.40
CA ALA A 118 39.66 45.25 -33.34
C ALA A 118 39.24 44.50 -32.05
N VAL A 119 38.07 44.81 -31.49
CA VAL A 119 37.54 44.16 -30.26
C VAL A 119 36.32 43.28 -30.55
N ALA A 120 35.59 43.55 -31.65
CA ALA A 120 34.36 42.85 -32.00
C ALA A 120 34.49 41.34 -32.36
N PRO A 121 35.53 40.84 -33.05
CA PRO A 121 35.50 39.46 -33.57
C PRO A 121 35.69 38.38 -32.48
N VAL A 122 36.45 38.69 -31.42
CA VAL A 122 36.69 37.76 -30.29
C VAL A 122 35.45 37.67 -29.40
N GLU A 123 34.84 38.81 -29.09
CA GLU A 123 33.57 38.86 -28.33
C GLU A 123 32.44 38.13 -29.06
N ILE A 124 32.37 38.26 -30.39
CA ILE A 124 31.38 37.53 -31.22
C ILE A 124 31.64 36.01 -31.13
N GLN A 125 32.90 35.57 -31.13
CA GLN A 125 33.25 34.15 -31.05
C GLN A 125 32.93 33.55 -29.67
N ASP A 126 33.18 34.30 -28.59
CA ASP A 126 32.83 33.91 -27.22
C ASP A 126 31.30 33.82 -27.03
N LEU A 127 30.54 34.76 -27.60
CA LEU A 127 29.07 34.73 -27.58
C LEU A 127 28.51 33.53 -28.34
N LEU A 128 29.13 33.13 -29.45
CA LEU A 128 28.73 31.92 -30.20
C LEU A 128 29.00 30.64 -29.40
N HIS A 129 30.17 30.53 -28.76
CA HIS A 129 30.47 29.40 -27.88
C HIS A 129 29.48 29.35 -26.71
N ARG A 130 29.19 30.51 -26.10
CA ARG A 130 28.23 30.62 -24.99
C ARG A 130 26.80 30.25 -25.42
N LYS A 131 26.40 30.62 -26.63
CA LYS A 131 25.12 30.23 -27.22
C LYS A 131 25.04 28.71 -27.37
N GLU A 132 26.09 28.07 -27.88
CA GLU A 132 26.12 26.61 -28.05
C GLU A 132 26.03 25.86 -26.70
N GLU A 133 26.73 26.35 -25.67
CA GLU A 133 26.62 25.82 -24.31
C GLU A 133 25.21 25.94 -23.75
N LEU A 134 24.58 27.11 -23.93
CA LEU A 134 23.21 27.35 -23.47
C LEU A 134 22.20 26.48 -24.22
N GLU A 135 22.35 26.30 -25.53
CA GLU A 135 21.52 25.39 -26.32
C GLU A 135 21.67 23.93 -25.88
N LYS A 136 22.90 23.49 -25.56
CA LYS A 136 23.16 22.16 -24.99
C LYS A 136 22.48 21.99 -23.63
N LYS A 137 22.56 23.00 -22.75
CA LYS A 137 21.91 22.98 -21.43
C LYS A 137 20.39 22.96 -21.55
N HIS A 138 19.83 23.80 -22.42
CA HIS A 138 18.39 23.85 -22.70
C HIS A 138 17.88 22.51 -23.24
N ARG A 139 18.60 21.87 -24.18
CA ARG A 139 18.23 20.55 -24.71
C ARG A 139 18.27 19.45 -23.64
N LYS A 140 19.21 19.51 -22.70
CA LYS A 140 19.26 18.57 -21.56
C LYS A 140 18.06 18.77 -20.63
N GLN A 141 17.76 20.02 -20.27
CA GLN A 141 16.59 20.35 -19.46
C GLN A 141 15.29 19.93 -20.13
N GLU A 142 15.16 20.13 -21.44
CA GLU A 142 13.97 19.74 -22.19
C GLU A 142 13.77 18.22 -22.20
N ARG A 143 14.84 17.44 -22.43
CA ARG A 143 14.77 15.98 -22.32
C ARG A 143 14.41 15.52 -20.92
N HIS A 144 14.97 16.16 -19.89
CA HIS A 144 14.63 15.85 -18.50
C HIS A 144 13.16 16.17 -18.22
N ARG A 145 12.68 17.35 -18.64
CA ARG A 145 11.27 17.76 -18.52
C ARG A 145 10.33 16.78 -19.23
N GLN A 146 10.68 16.36 -20.44
CA GLN A 146 9.90 15.37 -21.19
C GLN A 146 9.89 14.00 -20.49
N ARG A 147 11.03 13.57 -19.92
CA ARG A 147 11.11 12.32 -19.15
C ARG A 147 10.26 12.38 -17.89
N VAL A 148 10.32 13.48 -17.14
CA VAL A 148 9.48 13.71 -15.96
C VAL A 148 8.01 13.74 -16.36
N GLN A 149 7.63 14.44 -17.44
CA GLN A 149 6.25 14.45 -17.93
C GLN A 149 5.77 13.06 -18.38
N ALA A 150 6.63 12.25 -19.00
CA ALA A 150 6.28 10.88 -19.39
C ALA A 150 6.04 9.98 -18.17
N ILE A 151 6.90 10.05 -17.16
CA ILE A 151 6.72 9.35 -15.87
C ILE A 151 5.42 9.81 -15.20
N LEU A 152 5.16 11.12 -15.19
CA LEU A 152 3.93 11.67 -14.63
C LEU A 152 2.70 11.16 -15.37
N ARG A 153 2.70 11.12 -16.71
CA ARG A 153 1.59 10.57 -17.51
C ARG A 153 1.31 9.09 -17.22
N ASP A 154 2.35 8.26 -17.11
CA ASP A 154 2.20 6.85 -16.73
C ASP A 154 1.71 6.70 -15.28
N SER A 155 2.01 7.67 -14.40
CA SER A 155 1.55 7.67 -13.01
C SER A 155 0.12 8.18 -12.80
N VAL A 156 -0.56 8.72 -13.82
CA VAL A 156 -1.97 9.15 -13.74
C VAL A 156 -2.96 7.97 -13.80
N VAL A 157 -2.48 6.73 -13.72
CA VAL A 157 -3.38 5.58 -13.47
C VAL A 157 -3.75 5.61 -11.99
N SER A 158 -4.86 6.27 -11.67
CA SER A 158 -5.46 6.18 -10.33
C SER A 158 -5.67 4.70 -9.97
N VAL A 159 -5.18 4.30 -8.79
CA VAL A 159 -5.38 2.94 -8.27
C VAL A 159 -6.47 3.01 -7.22
N GLU A 160 -7.60 2.38 -7.48
CA GLU A 160 -8.69 2.24 -6.52
C GLU A 160 -8.52 0.89 -5.80
N ILE A 161 -8.48 0.90 -4.46
CA ILE A 161 -8.34 -0.32 -3.67
C ILE A 161 -9.64 -0.54 -2.89
N GLU A 162 -10.36 -1.60 -3.21
CA GLU A 162 -11.48 -2.08 -2.40
C GLU A 162 -10.98 -3.09 -1.36
N VAL A 163 -11.11 -2.74 -0.08
CA VAL A 163 -10.62 -3.55 1.04
C VAL A 163 -11.79 -4.28 1.69
N ARG A 164 -11.75 -5.62 1.69
CA ARG A 164 -12.75 -6.50 2.33
C ARG A 164 -12.06 -7.50 3.27
N PRO A 165 -11.67 -7.07 4.49
CA PRO A 165 -10.81 -7.86 5.36
C PRO A 165 -11.43 -9.23 5.69
N HIS A 166 -10.70 -10.30 5.36
CA HIS A 166 -11.02 -11.68 5.75
C HIS A 166 -9.78 -12.42 6.24
N ASN A 167 -8.64 -12.20 5.57
CA ASN A 167 -7.36 -12.78 5.92
C ASN A 167 -6.49 -11.72 6.62
N LEU A 168 -6.08 -11.96 7.85
CA LEU A 168 -5.28 -11.03 8.64
C LEU A 168 -3.89 -11.60 8.84
N VAL A 169 -2.86 -10.85 8.47
CA VAL A 169 -1.46 -11.29 8.57
C VAL A 169 -0.80 -10.54 9.73
N PRO A 170 -0.70 -11.12 10.94
CA PRO A 170 0.03 -10.51 12.05
C PRO A 170 1.54 -10.68 11.91
N ASP A 171 2.30 -9.68 12.34
CA ASP A 171 3.74 -9.79 12.60
C ASP A 171 4.03 -10.44 13.97
N THR A 172 5.31 -10.58 14.33
CA THR A 172 5.73 -11.17 15.60
C THR A 172 5.33 -10.31 16.80
N ASN A 173 5.46 -8.99 16.71
CA ASN A 173 5.13 -8.07 17.81
C ASN A 173 3.64 -8.12 18.14
N CYS A 174 2.77 -8.31 17.15
CA CYS A 174 1.33 -8.52 17.37
C CYS A 174 1.05 -9.66 18.35
N PHE A 175 1.82 -10.75 18.31
CA PHE A 175 1.66 -11.86 19.24
C PHE A 175 2.25 -11.61 20.63
N ILE A 176 3.26 -10.74 20.73
CA ILE A 176 3.86 -10.39 22.01
C ILE A 176 2.96 -9.41 22.76
N ASP A 177 2.47 -8.39 22.07
CA ASP A 177 1.78 -7.26 22.70
C ASP A 177 0.26 -7.42 22.72
N TYR A 178 -0.32 -8.13 21.73
CA TYR A 178 -1.77 -8.17 21.49
C TYR A 178 -2.37 -9.58 21.42
N LEU A 179 -1.77 -10.55 22.09
CA LEU A 179 -2.22 -11.94 22.05
C LEU A 179 -3.70 -12.10 22.41
N SER A 180 -4.18 -11.38 23.42
CA SER A 180 -5.58 -11.46 23.87
C SER A 180 -6.57 -10.98 22.80
N GLN A 181 -6.22 -9.91 22.09
CA GLN A 181 -7.03 -9.34 21.02
C GLN A 181 -7.03 -10.26 19.80
N LEU A 182 -5.87 -10.83 19.45
CA LEU A 182 -5.77 -11.83 18.38
C LEU A 182 -6.62 -13.07 18.68
N GLN A 183 -6.69 -13.51 19.94
CA GLN A 183 -7.58 -14.60 20.35
C GLN A 183 -9.05 -14.26 20.13
N ILE A 184 -9.48 -13.04 20.48
CA ILE A 184 -10.86 -12.56 20.23
C ILE A 184 -11.15 -12.55 18.72
N ILE A 185 -10.24 -12.01 17.91
CA ILE A 185 -10.37 -11.99 16.45
C ILE A 185 -10.52 -13.41 15.88
N ALA A 186 -9.67 -14.34 16.31
CA ALA A 186 -9.69 -15.71 15.84
C ALA A 186 -10.95 -16.49 16.26
N GLN A 187 -11.62 -16.06 17.33
CA GLN A 187 -12.87 -16.64 17.82
C GLN A 187 -14.10 -15.90 17.31
N ALA A 188 -13.94 -14.76 16.64
CA ALA A 188 -15.04 -13.95 16.14
C ALA A 188 -15.76 -14.65 14.97
N GLY A 189 -17.04 -14.94 15.17
CA GLY A 189 -17.95 -15.53 14.17
C GLY A 189 -18.67 -16.78 14.67
N PRO A 190 -19.71 -17.25 13.96
CA PRO A 190 -20.40 -18.49 14.28
C PRO A 190 -19.45 -19.69 14.31
N ALA A 191 -19.78 -20.73 15.10
CA ALA A 191 -18.93 -21.91 15.27
C ALA A 191 -18.54 -22.66 13.97
N GLN A 192 -19.26 -22.41 12.86
CA GLN A 192 -18.99 -22.99 11.54
C GLN A 192 -18.26 -22.04 10.57
N GLN A 193 -18.22 -20.73 10.85
CA GLN A 193 -17.60 -19.72 9.99
C GLN A 193 -16.99 -18.59 10.82
N HIS A 194 -15.68 -18.38 10.69
CA HIS A 194 -15.03 -17.22 11.29
C HIS A 194 -15.13 -16.01 10.36
N TYR A 195 -15.40 -14.82 10.93
CA TYR A 195 -15.41 -13.57 10.16
C TYR A 195 -14.01 -13.27 9.60
N TYR A 196 -12.99 -13.57 10.41
CA TYR A 196 -11.59 -13.32 10.09
C TYR A 196 -10.76 -14.58 10.33
N THR A 197 -9.74 -14.77 9.51
CA THR A 197 -8.74 -15.83 9.67
C THR A 197 -7.37 -15.19 9.87
N LEU A 198 -6.71 -15.53 10.98
CA LEU A 198 -5.31 -15.18 11.21
C LEU A 198 -4.41 -16.07 10.34
N MET A 199 -3.78 -15.47 9.34
CA MET A 199 -2.86 -16.09 8.39
C MET A 199 -1.43 -15.82 8.86
N VAL A 200 -0.90 -16.72 9.68
CA VAL A 200 0.37 -16.56 10.39
C VAL A 200 1.54 -16.98 9.52
N PRO A 201 2.44 -16.06 9.12
CA PRO A 201 3.63 -16.42 8.35
C PRO A 201 4.53 -17.39 9.11
N LEU A 202 5.10 -18.39 8.42
CA LEU A 202 6.04 -19.33 9.05
C LEU A 202 7.26 -18.65 9.67
N VAL A 203 7.71 -17.52 9.12
CA VAL A 203 8.82 -16.73 9.68
C VAL A 203 8.48 -16.20 11.08
N VAL A 204 7.24 -15.77 11.31
CA VAL A 204 6.75 -15.30 12.62
C VAL A 204 6.75 -16.45 13.63
N LEU A 205 6.32 -17.65 13.20
CA LEU A 205 6.41 -18.85 14.04
C LEU A 205 7.86 -19.18 14.44
N LYS A 206 8.79 -19.16 13.47
CA LYS A 206 10.23 -19.40 13.73
C LYS A 206 10.78 -18.37 14.73
N GLU A 207 10.42 -17.09 14.58
CA GLU A 207 10.83 -16.04 15.51
C GLU A 207 10.27 -16.26 16.93
N LEU A 208 8.98 -16.58 17.06
CA LEU A 208 8.36 -16.89 18.35
C LEU A 208 9.01 -18.09 19.03
N GLU A 209 9.38 -19.13 18.27
CA GLU A 209 10.15 -20.27 18.80
C GLU A 209 11.55 -19.88 19.28
N GLY A 210 12.23 -18.98 18.56
CA GLY A 210 13.52 -18.42 18.98
C GLY A 210 13.41 -17.55 20.24
N LEU A 211 12.39 -16.69 20.31
CA LEU A 211 12.11 -15.84 21.47
C LEU A 211 11.76 -16.67 22.70
N ALA A 212 10.93 -17.71 22.57
CA ALA A 212 10.54 -18.60 23.66
C ALA A 212 11.73 -19.37 24.27
N ARG A 213 12.79 -19.62 23.49
CA ARG A 213 14.04 -20.24 23.96
C ARG A 213 14.98 -19.28 24.69
N GLY A 214 14.69 -17.97 24.66
CA GLY A 214 15.42 -16.95 25.40
C GLY A 214 16.86 -16.73 24.91
N GLY A 215 17.13 -16.89 23.61
CA GLY A 215 18.44 -16.60 23.03
C GLY A 215 19.59 -17.52 23.44
N LYS A 216 19.30 -18.68 24.06
CA LYS A 216 20.32 -19.62 24.56
C LYS A 216 21.24 -20.25 23.49
N ASP A 217 20.89 -20.14 22.20
CA ASP A 217 21.72 -20.61 21.07
C ASP A 217 22.65 -19.51 20.48
N ARG A 218 22.64 -18.29 21.03
CA ARG A 218 23.62 -17.25 20.64
C ARG A 218 24.93 -17.47 21.40
N ASP A 219 25.69 -18.46 20.97
CA ASP A 219 27.04 -18.77 21.49
C ASP A 219 28.09 -17.68 21.18
N TYR A 220 27.72 -16.60 20.49
CA TYR A 220 28.63 -15.49 20.19
C TYR A 220 28.00 -14.15 20.55
N MET A 221 28.63 -13.49 21.52
CA MET A 221 28.49 -12.11 21.97
C MET A 221 27.23 -11.78 22.80
N PRO A 222 27.38 -11.53 24.11
CA PRO A 222 26.29 -10.95 24.89
C PRO A 222 26.03 -9.53 24.37
N VAL A 223 24.86 -9.31 23.78
CA VAL A 223 24.40 -7.95 23.48
C VAL A 223 24.04 -7.29 24.82
N PRO A 224 24.78 -6.28 25.28
CA PRO A 224 24.57 -5.68 26.59
C PRO A 224 23.50 -4.59 26.43
N CYS A 225 22.22 -4.95 26.35
CA CYS A 225 21.20 -3.91 26.20
C CYS A 225 19.80 -4.30 26.70
N VAL A 226 19.43 -5.58 26.75
CA VAL A 226 18.07 -5.95 27.17
C VAL A 226 18.07 -6.29 28.65
N GLU A 227 17.29 -5.55 29.44
CA GLU A 227 17.06 -5.90 30.83
C GLU A 227 16.60 -7.37 30.92
N PRO A 228 17.24 -8.21 31.74
CA PRO A 228 16.96 -9.64 31.79
C PRO A 228 15.49 -9.93 32.15
N GLU A 229 14.85 -9.04 32.90
CA GLU A 229 13.42 -9.13 33.22
C GLU A 229 12.53 -8.91 31.98
N HIS A 230 12.86 -7.95 31.12
CA HIS A 230 12.14 -7.70 29.88
C HIS A 230 12.28 -8.89 28.91
N ALA A 231 13.50 -9.42 28.75
CA ALA A 231 13.73 -10.61 27.93
C ALA A 231 12.93 -11.83 28.43
N ALA A 232 12.82 -12.02 29.75
CA ALA A 232 12.01 -13.08 30.34
C ALA A 232 10.51 -12.88 30.07
N LYS A 233 10.00 -11.64 30.16
CA LYS A 233 8.60 -11.30 29.82
C LYS A 233 8.29 -11.61 28.36
N VAL A 234 9.14 -11.18 27.43
CA VAL A 234 8.98 -11.45 25.99
C VAL A 234 9.03 -12.95 25.71
N ALA A 235 9.96 -13.69 26.32
CA ALA A 235 10.04 -15.15 26.16
C ALA A 235 8.77 -15.85 26.66
N GLU A 236 8.19 -15.40 27.77
CA GLU A 236 6.93 -15.96 28.29
C GLU A 236 5.74 -15.63 27.39
N ALA A 237 5.63 -14.38 26.91
CA ALA A 237 4.62 -13.99 25.94
C ALA A 237 4.71 -14.84 24.66
N ALA A 238 5.92 -15.06 24.15
CA ALA A 238 6.16 -15.92 22.99
C ALA A 238 5.72 -17.38 23.23
N LYS A 239 5.95 -17.94 24.43
CA LYS A 239 5.43 -19.28 24.78
C LYS A 239 3.92 -19.32 24.76
N MET A 240 3.25 -18.31 25.34
CA MET A 240 1.79 -18.23 25.36
C MET A 240 1.22 -18.12 23.94
N ALA A 241 1.86 -17.32 23.08
CA ALA A 241 1.51 -17.23 21.67
C ALA A 241 1.66 -18.59 20.95
N LEU A 242 2.76 -19.32 21.17
CA LEU A 242 2.96 -20.65 20.57
C LEU A 242 1.92 -21.67 21.05
N VAL A 243 1.52 -21.63 22.33
CA VAL A 243 0.43 -22.47 22.85
C VAL A 243 -0.87 -22.17 22.11
N PHE A 244 -1.20 -20.90 21.93
CA PHE A 244 -2.37 -20.47 21.16
C PHE A 244 -2.31 -20.95 19.71
N LEU A 245 -1.20 -20.74 19.00
CA LEU A 245 -1.04 -21.14 17.60
C LEU A 245 -1.10 -22.67 17.41
N ARG A 246 -0.68 -23.43 18.42
CA ARG A 246 -0.74 -24.91 18.42
C ARG A 246 -2.11 -25.47 18.83
N SER A 247 -3.01 -24.65 19.38
CA SER A 247 -4.34 -25.07 19.86
C SER A 247 -5.32 -25.48 18.74
N ARG A 248 -4.94 -25.31 17.47
CA ARG A 248 -5.72 -25.67 16.27
C ARG A 248 -7.09 -24.98 16.22
N SER A 249 -7.15 -23.71 16.62
CA SER A 249 -8.34 -22.88 16.44
C SER A 249 -8.67 -22.74 14.95
N PRO A 250 -9.94 -22.90 14.53
CA PRO A 250 -10.29 -22.86 13.11
C PRO A 250 -10.11 -21.47 12.46
N GLY A 251 -10.05 -20.41 13.28
CA GLY A 251 -9.71 -19.04 12.87
C GLY A 251 -8.21 -18.76 12.72
N VAL A 252 -7.33 -19.76 12.86
CA VAL A 252 -5.87 -19.59 12.72
C VAL A 252 -5.32 -20.58 11.69
N ARG A 253 -4.50 -20.07 10.76
CA ARG A 253 -3.83 -20.84 9.72
C ARG A 253 -2.39 -20.40 9.60
N CYS A 254 -1.47 -21.34 9.44
CA CYS A 254 -0.07 -21.06 9.17
C CYS A 254 0.16 -21.02 7.67
N VAL A 255 0.96 -20.08 7.18
CA VAL A 255 1.18 -19.86 5.74
C VAL A 255 2.65 -19.72 5.38
N THR A 256 3.01 -20.33 4.26
CA THR A 256 4.34 -20.18 3.67
C THR A 256 4.52 -18.81 3.00
N THR A 257 5.76 -18.44 2.66
CA THR A 257 6.04 -17.22 1.88
C THR A 257 5.34 -17.21 0.51
N ARG A 258 5.07 -18.39 -0.04
CA ARG A 258 4.30 -18.60 -1.28
C ARG A 258 2.77 -18.47 -1.10
N GLY A 259 2.28 -18.23 0.12
CA GLY A 259 0.85 -18.12 0.42
C GLY A 259 0.13 -19.46 0.58
N THR A 260 0.86 -20.58 0.64
CA THR A 260 0.26 -21.91 0.82
C THR A 260 -0.07 -22.14 2.29
N VAL A 261 -1.30 -22.54 2.58
CA VAL A 261 -1.72 -22.91 3.94
C VAL A 261 -1.09 -24.24 4.35
N VAL A 262 -0.33 -24.23 5.44
CA VAL A 262 0.34 -25.39 6.01
C VAL A 262 -0.55 -26.04 7.07
N ARG A 263 -0.76 -27.36 6.96
CA ARG A 263 -1.38 -28.13 8.04
C ARG A 263 -0.36 -28.32 9.16
N THR A 264 -0.76 -28.03 10.40
CA THR A 264 0.02 -27.94 11.66
C THR A 264 1.01 -29.09 11.95
N SER A 265 1.00 -30.21 11.22
CA SER A 265 1.96 -31.30 11.40
C SER A 265 3.20 -31.20 10.49
N ALA A 266 3.24 -30.26 9.55
CA ALA A 266 4.30 -30.11 8.55
C ALA A 266 5.21 -28.89 8.80
N PHE A 267 5.35 -28.44 10.05
CA PHE A 267 6.27 -27.34 10.40
C PHE A 267 7.75 -27.67 10.16
N ALA A 268 8.06 -28.94 9.91
CA ALA A 268 9.38 -29.37 9.48
C ALA A 268 9.56 -29.06 7.98
N MET A 269 10.45 -28.12 7.70
CA MET A 269 11.09 -27.87 6.40
C MET A 269 10.27 -27.04 5.39
N GLU A 270 10.18 -25.73 5.60
CA GLU A 270 10.50 -24.85 4.47
C GLU A 270 12.00 -24.57 4.54
N GLU A 271 12.73 -25.14 3.57
CA GLU A 271 14.09 -24.72 3.27
C GLU A 271 14.06 -23.24 2.92
N ASP A 272 14.68 -22.42 3.77
CA ASP A 272 14.97 -21.02 3.50
C ASP A 272 15.95 -20.97 2.31
N THR A 273 15.44 -21.02 1.08
CA THR A 273 16.25 -20.87 -0.13
C THR A 273 16.86 -19.46 -0.26
N GLU A 274 16.42 -18.51 0.58
CA GLU A 274 16.87 -17.12 0.56
C GLU A 274 17.25 -16.67 1.98
N GLN A 275 18.50 -16.99 2.36
CA GLN A 275 19.07 -16.74 3.68
C GLN A 275 19.36 -15.25 3.96
N ASP A 276 19.29 -14.38 2.93
CA ASP A 276 19.58 -12.93 3.04
C ASP A 276 18.33 -12.03 3.09
N GLU A 277 17.12 -12.57 2.93
CA GLU A 277 15.90 -11.76 3.07
C GLU A 277 15.59 -11.48 4.54
N ARG A 278 15.30 -10.20 4.85
CA ARG A 278 14.83 -9.82 6.20
C ARG A 278 13.48 -10.46 6.47
N ASN A 279 13.21 -10.76 7.74
CA ASN A 279 11.94 -11.36 8.14
C ASN A 279 10.73 -10.49 7.78
N ASP A 280 10.85 -9.16 7.87
CA ASP A 280 9.85 -8.20 7.38
C ASP A 280 9.52 -8.40 5.89
N ASP A 281 10.54 -8.64 5.07
CA ASP A 281 10.37 -8.84 3.63
C ASP A 281 9.67 -10.19 3.39
N LYS A 282 9.96 -11.22 4.19
CA LYS A 282 9.23 -12.50 4.16
C LYS A 282 7.76 -12.36 4.56
N ILE A 283 7.44 -11.56 5.59
CA ILE A 283 6.05 -11.26 6.00
C ILE A 283 5.31 -10.51 4.89
N LEU A 284 5.97 -9.52 4.28
CA LEU A 284 5.41 -8.75 3.18
C LEU A 284 5.18 -9.60 1.93
N THR A 285 6.16 -10.44 1.56
CA THR A 285 6.04 -11.38 0.44
C THR A 285 4.89 -12.37 0.68
N THR A 286 4.75 -12.87 1.91
CA THR A 286 3.61 -13.72 2.30
C THR A 286 2.28 -12.99 2.07
N SER A 287 2.17 -11.74 2.53
CA SER A 287 0.97 -10.91 2.38
C SER A 287 0.62 -10.68 0.90
N LEU A 288 1.63 -10.41 0.07
CA LEU A 288 1.45 -10.25 -1.38
C LEU A 288 1.02 -11.53 -2.08
N SER A 289 1.60 -12.66 -1.71
CA SER A 289 1.21 -13.97 -2.25
C SER A 289 -0.27 -14.24 -1.98
N LEU A 290 -0.74 -13.96 -0.76
CA LEU A 290 -2.16 -14.10 -0.38
C LEU A 290 -3.07 -13.14 -1.16
N CYS A 291 -2.63 -11.90 -1.41
CA CYS A 291 -3.39 -10.94 -2.24
C CYS A 291 -3.58 -11.47 -3.68
N ARG A 292 -2.54 -12.05 -4.29
CA ARG A 292 -2.57 -12.57 -5.66
C ARG A 292 -3.48 -13.78 -5.82
N SER A 293 -3.59 -14.62 -4.79
CA SER A 293 -4.46 -15.79 -4.80
C SER A 293 -5.94 -15.46 -4.97
N SER A 294 -6.35 -14.22 -4.71
CA SER A 294 -7.75 -13.80 -4.87
C SER A 294 -8.19 -13.65 -6.33
N GLY A 295 -7.27 -13.35 -7.26
CA GLY A 295 -7.55 -13.28 -8.70
C GLY A 295 -8.59 -12.24 -9.15
N LYS A 296 -8.99 -11.30 -8.27
CA LYS A 296 -10.09 -10.35 -8.52
C LYS A 296 -9.67 -9.00 -9.10
N ASP A 297 -8.37 -8.74 -9.23
CA ASP A 297 -7.86 -7.44 -9.69
C ASP A 297 -8.28 -7.15 -11.15
N GLU A 298 -8.89 -6.00 -11.39
CA GLU A 298 -9.34 -5.55 -12.71
C GLU A 298 -8.42 -4.45 -13.26
N CYS A 299 -7.97 -4.62 -14.51
CA CYS A 299 -7.21 -3.61 -15.23
C CYS A 299 -7.85 -3.42 -16.61
N LYS A 300 -8.64 -2.36 -16.78
CA LYS A 300 -9.25 -1.99 -18.05
C LYS A 300 -8.52 -0.78 -18.65
N PRO A 301 -8.25 -0.78 -19.97
CA PRO A 301 -7.56 0.33 -20.61
C PRO A 301 -8.40 1.61 -20.51
N GLY A 302 -7.85 2.65 -19.89
CA GLY A 302 -8.48 3.95 -19.70
C GLY A 302 -9.28 4.13 -18.40
N GLU A 303 -9.41 3.09 -17.57
CA GLU A 303 -10.03 3.18 -16.24
C GLU A 303 -8.98 3.09 -15.12
N PRO A 304 -9.28 3.62 -13.92
CA PRO A 304 -8.47 3.40 -12.72
C PRO A 304 -8.24 1.91 -12.49
N ARG A 305 -7.03 1.51 -12.11
CA ARG A 305 -6.74 0.11 -11.78
C ARG A 305 -7.44 -0.25 -10.47
N ARG A 306 -8.38 -1.20 -10.52
CA ARG A 306 -9.16 -1.63 -9.35
C ARG A 306 -8.55 -2.88 -8.72
N LEU A 307 -8.08 -2.74 -7.48
CA LEU A 307 -7.50 -3.82 -6.70
C LEU A 307 -8.48 -4.26 -5.62
N TYR A 308 -8.71 -5.56 -5.53
CA TYR A 308 -9.54 -6.12 -4.47
C TYR A 308 -8.63 -6.80 -3.46
N ARG A 309 -8.73 -6.40 -2.19
CA ARG A 309 -7.85 -6.84 -1.13
C ARG A 309 -8.65 -7.41 0.02
N GLU A 310 -8.61 -8.74 0.14
CA GLU A 310 -9.17 -9.47 1.29
C GLU A 310 -8.15 -9.67 2.42
N VAL A 311 -6.89 -9.31 2.15
CA VAL A 311 -5.76 -9.43 3.07
C VAL A 311 -5.49 -8.08 3.72
N VAL A 312 -5.32 -8.07 5.05
CA VAL A 312 -4.84 -6.92 5.80
C VAL A 312 -3.63 -7.34 6.63
N LEU A 313 -2.54 -6.58 6.53
CA LEU A 313 -1.37 -6.74 7.37
C LEU A 313 -1.62 -6.05 8.72
N LEU A 314 -1.42 -6.78 9.82
CA LEU A 314 -1.47 -6.25 11.17
C LEU A 314 -0.05 -6.01 11.66
N THR A 315 0.31 -4.74 11.87
CA THR A 315 1.63 -4.33 12.35
C THR A 315 1.61 -2.89 12.89
N GLU A 316 2.44 -2.63 13.88
CA GLU A 316 2.75 -1.28 14.36
C GLU A 316 4.11 -0.77 13.84
N ASP A 317 4.88 -1.62 13.16
CA ASP A 317 6.18 -1.24 12.62
C ASP A 317 6.00 -0.26 11.44
N ARG A 318 6.57 0.94 11.61
CA ARG A 318 6.49 2.02 10.63
C ARG A 318 7.13 1.65 9.29
N ASN A 319 8.26 0.94 9.29
CA ASN A 319 8.98 0.57 8.08
C ASN A 319 8.21 -0.50 7.30
N LEU A 320 7.73 -1.53 8.00
CA LEU A 320 6.91 -2.58 7.39
C LEU A 320 5.60 -1.99 6.84
N ARG A 321 4.96 -1.08 7.58
CA ARG A 321 3.77 -0.34 7.13
C ARG A 321 4.03 0.43 5.84
N VAL A 322 5.12 1.19 5.76
CA VAL A 322 5.47 1.94 4.53
C VAL A 322 5.73 0.98 3.37
N LYS A 323 6.47 -0.11 3.60
CA LYS A 323 6.77 -1.12 2.57
C LYS A 323 5.49 -1.81 2.04
N ALA A 324 4.51 -2.05 2.90
CA ALA A 324 3.23 -2.66 2.56
C ALA A 324 2.33 -1.71 1.77
N LEU A 325 2.19 -0.46 2.22
CA LEU A 325 1.40 0.56 1.52
C LEU A 325 1.96 0.87 0.12
N ALA A 326 3.29 0.92 -0.02
CA ALA A 326 3.96 1.09 -1.31
C ALA A 326 3.67 -0.05 -2.31
N ARG A 327 3.18 -1.21 -1.83
CA ARG A 327 2.83 -2.38 -2.63
C ARG A 327 1.32 -2.66 -2.63
N HIS A 328 0.50 -1.67 -2.24
CA HIS A 328 -0.97 -1.77 -2.20
C HIS A 328 -1.50 -2.91 -1.31
N VAL A 329 -0.81 -3.18 -0.20
CA VAL A 329 -1.27 -4.07 0.86
C VAL A 329 -1.88 -3.21 1.97
N PRO A 330 -3.17 -3.38 2.32
CA PRO A 330 -3.80 -2.66 3.42
C PRO A 330 -3.12 -2.99 4.76
N VAL A 331 -2.96 -1.97 5.62
CA VAL A 331 -2.31 -2.11 6.93
C VAL A 331 -3.17 -1.49 8.03
N ARG A 332 -3.24 -2.16 9.17
CA ARG A 332 -3.86 -1.66 10.40
C ARG A 332 -3.08 -2.11 11.63
N GLU A 333 -3.20 -1.35 12.70
CA GLU A 333 -2.75 -1.76 14.03
C GLU A 333 -3.83 -2.66 14.64
N VAL A 334 -3.46 -3.56 15.57
CA VAL A 334 -4.42 -4.52 16.15
C VAL A 334 -5.56 -3.80 16.88
N PRO A 335 -5.31 -2.80 17.75
CA PRO A 335 -6.39 -2.07 18.45
C PRO A 335 -7.33 -1.35 17.48
N ASP A 336 -6.79 -0.71 16.44
CA ASP A 336 -7.59 -0.02 15.41
C ASP A 336 -8.47 -0.99 14.63
N PHE A 337 -7.93 -2.16 14.28
CA PHE A 337 -8.68 -3.20 13.59
C PHE A 337 -9.82 -3.73 14.47
N MET A 338 -9.57 -3.96 15.76
CA MET A 338 -10.58 -4.39 16.72
C MET A 338 -11.74 -3.40 16.83
N HIS A 339 -11.43 -2.11 16.92
CA HIS A 339 -12.44 -1.06 16.97
C HIS A 339 -13.27 -1.02 15.68
N TRP A 340 -12.60 -1.07 14.52
CA TRP A 340 -13.26 -1.10 13.21
C TRP A 340 -14.16 -2.34 13.04
N ALA A 341 -13.72 -3.49 13.52
CA ALA A 341 -14.46 -4.75 13.46
C ALA A 341 -15.62 -4.84 14.47
N GLY A 342 -15.71 -3.91 15.44
CA GLY A 342 -16.69 -3.95 16.52
C GLY A 342 -16.44 -5.09 17.52
N LEU A 343 -15.18 -5.44 17.74
CA LEU A 343 -14.73 -6.50 18.65
C LEU A 343 -14.09 -5.97 19.94
N GLY A 344 -13.93 -4.64 20.06
CA GLY A 344 -13.23 -3.97 21.16
C GLY A 344 -14.12 -3.29 22.19
#